data_AF-A0A958H7V8-F1
#
_entry.id   AF-A0A958H7V8-F1
#
_cell.length_a   1.000
_cell.length_b   1.000
_cell.length_c   1.000
_cell.angle_alpha   90.00
_cell.angle_beta   90.00
_cell.angle_gamma   90.00
#
_symmetry.space_group_name_H-M   'P 1'
#
loop_
_entity.id
_entity.type
_entity.pdbx_description
1 polymer ?
#
loop_
_entity_poly.entity_id
_entity_poly.type
_entity_poly.pdbx_seq_one_letter_code
_entity_poly.pdbx_strand_id
1 'polypeptide(L)' 'FTVPQFIGDRFYSQSARTVAVICLLIASITYIIGQMTGVGVAFSRFLGVSSATGIYVGMAIVFAYAVFGGM' A
#
# COMPACT_ATOMS: atom_id res chain seq x y z
N PHE A 1 -0.53 16.38 -9.11
CA PHE A 1 0.30 17.09 -8.12
C PHE A 1 0.55 16.13 -6.96
N THR A 2 1.79 15.69 -6.72
CA THR A 2 2.12 14.69 -5.68
C THR A 2 3.01 15.28 -4.60
N VAL A 3 3.06 14.67 -3.41
CA VAL A 3 3.90 15.15 -2.29
C VAL A 3 5.39 15.25 -2.68
N PRO A 4 5.99 14.27 -3.40
CA PRO A 4 7.37 14.42 -3.84
C PRO A 4 7.57 15.55 -4.86
N GLN A 5 6.62 15.77 -5.78
CA GLN A 5 6.66 16.91 -6.71
C GLN A 5 6.61 18.23 -5.95
N PHE A 6 5.72 18.37 -4.97
CA PHE A 6 5.64 19.56 -4.13
C PHE A 6 6.97 19.85 -3.42
N ILE A 7 7.64 18.84 -2.87
CA ILE A 7 8.97 19.00 -2.24
C ILE A 7 10.03 19.41 -3.28
N GLY A 8 10.03 18.77 -4.45
CA GLY A 8 10.94 19.12 -5.54
C GLY A 8 10.81 20.57 -6.00
N ASP A 9 9.58 21.04 -6.18
CA ASP A 9 9.27 22.40 -6.63
C ASP A 9 9.53 23.43 -5.52
N ARG A 10 9.30 23.06 -4.24
CA ARG A 10 9.53 23.94 -3.08
C ARG A 10 11.00 24.22 -2.78
N PHE A 11 11.86 23.23 -3.00
CA PHE A 11 13.30 23.29 -2.70
C PHE A 11 14.18 23.34 -3.95
N TYR A 12 13.59 23.39 -5.15
CA TYR A 12 14.28 23.39 -6.46
C TYR A 12 15.35 22.30 -6.59
N SER A 13 15.13 21.15 -5.93
CA SER A 13 16.16 20.12 -5.76
C SER A 13 15.65 18.73 -6.11
N GLN A 14 16.34 18.11 -7.08
CA GLN A 14 16.04 16.74 -7.51
C GLN A 14 16.44 15.69 -6.47
N SER A 15 17.45 15.97 -5.63
CA SER A 15 17.82 15.08 -4.52
C SER A 15 16.75 15.09 -3.43
N ALA A 16 16.22 16.25 -3.06
CA ALA A 16 15.13 16.37 -2.09
C ALA A 16 13.86 15.63 -2.56
N ARG A 17 13.51 15.75 -3.84
CA ARG A 17 12.41 14.97 -4.46
C ARG A 17 12.65 13.47 -4.35
N THR A 18 13.87 13.01 -4.61
CA THR A 18 14.22 11.58 -4.56
C THR A 18 14.09 11.02 -3.15
N VAL A 19 14.59 11.74 -2.14
CA VAL A 19 14.41 11.37 -0.72
C VAL A 19 12.93 11.29 -0.36
N ALA A 20 12.12 12.26 -0.80
CA ALA A 20 10.68 12.26 -0.56
C ALA A 20 9.98 11.03 -1.17
N VAL A 21 10.37 10.60 -2.38
CA VAL A 21 9.86 9.37 -3.00
C VAL A 21 10.21 8.14 -2.15
N ILE A 22 11.45 8.03 -1.68
CA ILE A 22 11.90 6.90 -0.85
C ILE A 22 11.11 6.86 0.46
N CYS A 23 10.96 7.99 1.15
CA CYS A 23 10.15 8.07 2.37
C CYS A 23 8.69 7.67 2.13
N LEU A 24 8.10 8.15 1.03
CA LEU A 24 6.72 7.82 0.67
C LEU A 24 6.55 6.31 0.41
N LEU A 25 7.50 5.68 -0.30
CA LEU A 25 7.47 4.24 -0.55
C LEU A 25 7.56 3.43 0.75
N ILE A 26 8.46 3.81 1.66
CA ILE A 26 8.61 3.14 2.96
C ILE A 26 7.32 3.25 3.78
N ALA A 27 6.74 4.45 3.86
CA ALA A 27 5.48 4.67 4.56
C ALA A 27 4.34 3.83 3.94
N SER A 28 4.26 3.81 2.60
CA SER A 28 3.23 3.05 1.88
C SER A 28 3.34 1.55 2.10
N ILE A 29 4.54 0.98 2.03
CA ILE A 29 4.76 -0.47 2.24
C ILE A 29 4.43 -0.84 3.69
N THR A 30 4.88 -0.04 4.65
CA THR A 30 4.61 -0.27 6.09
C THR A 30 3.10 -0.27 6.37
N TYR A 31 2.38 0.68 5.77
CA TYR A 31 0.93 0.77 5.88
C TYR A 31 0.23 -0.48 5.33
N ILE A 32 0.61 -0.94 4.13
CA ILE A 32 0.02 -2.13 3.51
C ILE A 32 0.26 -3.39 4.35
N ILE A 33 1.44 -3.57 4.95
CA ILE A 33 1.72 -4.74 5.80
C ILE A 33 0.71 -4.83 6.96
N GLY A 34 0.42 -3.70 7.61
CA GLY A 34 -0.58 -3.63 8.68
C GLY A 34 -1.99 -3.96 8.18
N GLN A 35 -2.39 -3.39 7.04
CA GLN A 35 -3.69 -3.67 6.42
C GLN A 35 -3.86 -5.15 6.07
N MET A 36 -2.87 -5.76 5.42
CA MET A 36 -2.93 -7.15 4.99
C MET A 36 -3.04 -8.11 6.18
N THR A 37 -2.34 -7.81 7.27
CA THR A 37 -2.46 -8.56 8.53
C THR A 37 -3.88 -8.46 9.10
N GLY A 38 -4.46 -7.25 9.09
CA GLY A 38 -5.85 -7.03 9.51
C GLY A 38 -6.87 -7.80 8.65
N VAL A 39 -6.69 -7.83 7.33
CA VAL A 39 -7.53 -8.59 6.40
C VAL A 39 -7.46 -10.08 6.69
N GLY A 40 -6.27 -10.64 6.93
CA GLY A 40 -6.08 -12.04 7.29
C GLY A 40 -6.84 -12.44 8.56
N VAL A 41 -6.75 -11.62 9.60
CA VAL A 41 -7.46 -11.85 10.88
C VAL A 41 -8.97 -11.75 10.68
N ALA A 42 -9.46 -10.76 9.94
CA ALA A 42 -10.90 -10.61 9.67
C ALA A 42 -11.43 -11.82 8.88
N PHE A 43 -10.75 -12.24 7.82
CA PHE A 43 -11.16 -13.37 7.00
C PHE A 43 -11.14 -14.68 7.80
N SER A 44 -10.14 -14.86 8.65
CA SER A 44 -10.10 -16.04 9.53
C SER A 44 -11.27 -16.08 10.51
N ARG A 45 -11.67 -14.92 11.06
CA ARG A 45 -12.80 -14.82 12.00
C ARG A 45 -14.16 -15.04 11.33
N PHE A 46 -14.38 -14.50 10.13
CA PHE A 46 -15.70 -14.52 9.49
C PHE A 46 -15.91 -15.72 8.55
N LEU A 47 -14.86 -16.16 7.85
CA LEU A 47 -14.93 -17.24 6.85
C LEU A 47 -14.40 -18.57 7.38
N GLY A 48 -13.86 -18.60 8.61
CA GLY A 48 -13.32 -19.81 9.23
C GLY A 48 -12.06 -20.38 8.55
N VAL A 49 -11.43 -19.62 7.67
CA VAL A 49 -10.21 -20.03 6.96
C VAL A 49 -8.94 -19.72 7.77
N SER A 50 -7.80 -20.31 7.39
CA SER A 50 -6.52 -19.93 7.99
C SER A 50 -6.19 -18.46 7.67
N SER A 51 -5.49 -17.77 8.58
CA SER A 51 -5.08 -16.37 8.36
C SER A 51 -4.26 -16.21 7.07
N ALA A 52 -3.35 -17.15 6.79
CA ALA A 52 -2.56 -17.15 5.56
C ALA A 52 -3.46 -17.23 4.31
N THR A 53 -4.44 -18.13 4.31
CA THR A 53 -5.44 -18.22 3.23
C THR A 53 -6.23 -16.92 3.09
N GLY A 54 -6.65 -16.32 4.22
CA GLY A 54 -7.36 -15.04 4.22
C GLY A 54 -6.55 -13.90 3.60
N ILE A 55 -5.24 -13.84 3.86
CA ILE A 55 -4.33 -12.87 3.25
C ILE A 55 -4.28 -13.07 1.73
N TYR A 56 -4.08 -14.30 1.25
CA TYR A 56 -4.01 -14.58 -0.19
C TYR A 56 -5.30 -14.21 -0.94
N VAL A 57 -6.46 -14.51 -0.35
CA VAL A 57 -7.76 -14.11 -0.94
C VAL A 57 -7.90 -12.60 -0.95
N GLY A 58 -7.54 -11.92 0.15
CA GLY A 58 -7.53 -10.46 0.22
C GLY A 58 -6.63 -9.82 -0.84
N MET A 59 -5.42 -10.36 -1.04
CA MET A 59 -4.51 -9.90 -2.10
C MET A 59 -5.12 -10.07 -3.49
N ALA A 60 -5.75 -11.22 -3.77
CA ALA A 60 -6.37 -11.47 -5.07
C ALA A 60 -7.50 -10.48 -5.38
N ILE A 61 -8.33 -10.16 -4.38
CA ILE A 61 -9.42 -9.18 -4.52
C ILE A 61 -8.86 -7.77 -4.77
N VAL A 62 -7.90 -7.34 -3.96
CA VAL A 62 -7.27 -6.01 -4.11
C VAL A 62 -6.55 -5.90 -5.45
N PHE A 63 -5.88 -6.96 -5.89
CA PHE A 63 -5.23 -7.01 -7.20
C PHE A 63 -6.25 -6.87 -8.34
N ALA A 64 -7.33 -7.64 -8.32
CA ALA A 64 -8.39 -7.54 -9.33
C ALA A 64 -8.99 -6.12 -9.37
N TYR A 65 -9.30 -5.54 -8.20
CA TYR A 65 -9.80 -4.18 -8.10
C TYR A 65 -8.79 -3.14 -8.64
N ALA A 66 -7.50 -3.25 -8.31
CA ALA A 66 -6.49 -2.31 -8.78
C ALA A 66 -6.26 -2.37 -10.30
N VAL A 67 -6.18 -3.59 -10.86
CA VAL A 67 -5.90 -3.80 -12.29
C VAL A 67 -7.10 -3.42 -13.16
N PHE A 68 -8.32 -3.80 -12.76
CA PHE A 68 -9.52 -3.56 -13.57
C PHE A 68 -10.25 -2.25 -13.22
N GLY A 69 -10.09 -1.74 -12.01
CA GLY A 69 -10.76 -0.53 -11.53
C GLY A 69 -10.08 0.79 -11.91
N GLY A 70 -8.82 0.75 -12.36
CA GLY A 70 -8.10 1.94 -12.87
C GLY A 70 -7.74 2.97 -11.79
N MET A 71 -7.19 2.51 -10.65
CA MET A 71 -6.61 3.39 -9.61
C MET A 71 -5.33 4.08 -10.07
#